data_AF-A0A2V9IIX4-F1
#
_entry.id   AF-A0A2V9IIX4-F1
#
_cell.length_a   1.000
_cell.length_b   1.000
_cell.length_c   1.000
_cell.angle_alpha   90.00
_cell.angle_beta   90.00
_cell.angle_gamma   90.00
#
_symmetry.space_group_name_H-M   'P 1'
#
loop_
_entity.id
_entity.type
_entity.pdbx_description
1 polymer ?
#
loop_
_entity_poly.entity_id
_entity_poly.type
_entity_poly.pdbx_seq_one_letter_code
_entity_poly.pdbx_strand_id
1 'polypeptide(L)'
;MRSVRFAALSSGLLVSIEEWRALSLDARADRWVFPSEKLTTPLAKDNCWRRSFLPKLEPAGLAWANFQVMRRTHSSLLKELGVDPHVRAEQMGHTVDVNENVYTITSINRRKEAVNALEDAIGA
;
A
#
# COMPACT_ATOMS: atom_id res chain seq x y z
N MET A 1 18.73 3.53 -5.26
CA MET A 1 17.54 3.01 -4.54
C MET A 1 17.62 3.46 -3.09
N ARG A 2 16.74 4.35 -2.61
CA ARG A 2 16.67 4.66 -1.16
C ARG A 2 16.00 3.47 -0.46
N SER A 3 16.71 2.83 0.49
CA SER A 3 16.23 1.64 1.20
C SER A 3 15.10 1.96 2.20
N VAL A 4 15.06 3.20 2.69
CA VAL A 4 14.04 3.70 3.63
C VAL A 4 13.22 4.80 2.96
N ARG A 5 11.90 4.76 3.14
CA ARG A 5 10.96 5.76 2.62
C ARG A 5 9.77 5.93 3.56
N PHE A 6 9.14 7.09 3.47
CA PHE A 6 7.83 7.32 4.04
C PHE A 6 6.76 7.10 2.97
N ALA A 7 5.66 6.47 3.33
CA ALA A 7 4.47 6.36 2.49
C ALA A 7 3.28 6.89 3.31
N ALA A 8 2.43 7.69 2.68
CA ALA A 8 1.19 8.12 3.30
C ALA A 8 0.18 6.97 3.31
N LEU A 9 -0.64 6.93 4.35
CA LEU A 9 -1.79 6.04 4.47
C LEU A 9 -3.05 6.91 4.39
N SER A 10 -4.04 6.44 3.64
CA SER A 10 -5.34 7.11 3.55
C SER A 10 -6.10 7.02 4.88
N SER A 11 -7.10 7.88 5.05
CA SER A 11 -7.85 7.95 6.30
C SER A 11 -8.56 6.63 6.63
N GLY A 12 -9.23 6.01 5.66
CA GLY A 12 -9.87 4.70 5.83
C GLY A 12 -8.87 3.59 6.09
N LEU A 13 -7.75 3.55 5.36
CA LEU A 13 -6.67 2.59 5.63
C LEU A 13 -6.10 2.72 7.05
N LEU A 14 -5.98 3.95 7.57
CA LEU A 14 -5.58 4.16 8.97
C LEU A 14 -6.61 3.58 9.94
N VAL A 15 -7.91 3.77 9.67
CA VAL A 15 -8.99 3.15 10.47
C VAL A 15 -8.87 1.63 10.42
N SER A 16 -8.72 1.02 9.23
CA SER A 16 -8.59 -0.43 9.10
C SER A 16 -7.34 -0.99 9.80
N ILE A 17 -6.23 -0.25 9.82
CA ILE A 17 -5.02 -0.64 10.55
C ILE A 17 -5.26 -0.61 12.06
N GLU A 18 -5.98 0.39 12.57
CA GLU A 18 -6.32 0.45 14.00
C GLU A 18 -7.32 -0.64 14.39
N GLU A 19 -8.32 -0.93 13.56
CA GLU A 19 -9.22 -2.07 13.74
C GLU A 19 -8.45 -3.40 13.77
N TRP A 20 -7.52 -3.59 12.81
CA TRP A 20 -6.65 -4.75 12.80
C TRP A 20 -5.79 -4.83 14.06
N ARG A 21 -5.25 -3.70 14.53
CA ARG A 21 -4.41 -3.64 15.73
C ARG A 21 -5.19 -4.04 16.98
N ALA A 22 -6.47 -3.70 17.07
CA ALA A 22 -7.35 -4.11 18.16
C ALA A 22 -7.63 -5.63 18.16
N LEU A 23 -7.58 -6.27 16.99
CA LEU A 23 -7.78 -7.71 16.83
C LEU A 23 -6.48 -8.53 16.89
N SER A 24 -5.33 -7.89 16.68
CA SER A 24 -4.03 -8.56 16.65
C SER A 24 -3.70 -9.16 18.02
N LEU A 25 -3.20 -10.40 18.02
CA LEU A 25 -2.74 -11.10 19.22
C LEU A 25 -1.54 -10.42 19.89
N ASP A 26 -0.77 -9.64 19.12
CA ASP A 26 0.39 -8.91 19.63
C ASP A 26 0.56 -7.60 18.84
N ALA A 27 0.28 -6.47 19.51
CA ALA A 27 0.30 -5.12 18.92
C ALA A 27 1.48 -4.26 19.43
N ARG A 28 2.51 -4.89 20.03
CA ARG A 28 3.72 -4.20 20.47
C ARG A 28 4.52 -3.65 19.30
N ALA A 29 5.22 -2.55 19.53
CA ALA A 29 5.92 -1.81 18.48
C ALA A 29 7.06 -2.58 17.80
N ASP A 30 7.63 -3.59 18.47
CA ASP A 30 8.72 -4.44 17.98
C ASP A 30 8.24 -5.68 17.21
N ARG A 31 6.92 -5.83 16.99
CA ARG A 31 6.30 -7.03 16.43
C ARG A 31 5.84 -6.83 14.99
N TRP A 32 5.72 -7.94 14.27
CA TRP A 32 5.20 -7.92 12.91
C TRP A 32 3.73 -7.50 12.91
N VAL A 33 3.38 -6.50 12.09
CA VAL A 33 1.98 -6.08 11.88
C VAL A 33 1.14 -7.24 11.34
N PHE A 34 1.71 -8.04 10.42
CA PHE A 34 1.11 -9.26 9.90
C PHE A 34 1.98 -10.46 10.27
N PRO A 35 1.78 -11.05 11.45
CA PRO A 35 2.57 -12.20 11.89
C PRO A 35 2.08 -13.50 11.23
N SER A 36 2.94 -14.52 11.22
CA SER A 36 2.52 -15.90 10.98
C SER A 36 1.71 -16.43 12.18
N GLU A 37 1.03 -17.57 12.02
CA GLU A 37 0.25 -18.20 13.09
C GLU A 37 1.06 -18.47 14.37
N LYS A 38 2.38 -18.66 14.25
CA LYS A 38 3.29 -18.87 15.39
C LYS A 38 3.79 -17.56 16.01
N LEU A 39 3.45 -16.41 15.44
CA LEU A 39 3.87 -15.06 15.86
C LEU A 39 5.38 -14.76 15.80
N THR A 40 6.21 -15.74 15.43
CA THR A 40 7.68 -15.62 15.42
C THR A 40 8.26 -15.12 14.11
N THR A 41 7.49 -15.22 13.01
CA THR A 41 7.92 -14.84 11.66
C THR A 41 6.86 -13.96 11.00
N PRO A 42 7.22 -13.14 10.00
CA PRO A 42 6.23 -12.41 9.23
C PRO A 42 5.39 -13.37 8.37
N LEU A 43 4.18 -12.95 8.05
CA LEU A 43 3.31 -13.64 7.10
C LEU A 43 4.00 -13.75 5.73
N ALA A 44 4.12 -14.97 5.20
CA ALA A 44 4.67 -15.18 3.86
C ALA A 44 3.63 -14.80 2.79
N LYS A 45 3.98 -13.87 1.89
CA LYS A 45 3.04 -13.35 0.87
C LYS A 45 2.43 -14.47 0.02
N ASP A 46 3.24 -15.44 -0.40
CA ASP A 46 2.77 -16.49 -1.31
C ASP A 46 1.82 -17.46 -0.62
N ASN A 47 2.06 -17.74 0.67
CA ASN A 47 1.14 -18.52 1.49
C ASN A 47 -0.18 -17.76 1.71
N CYS A 48 -0.11 -16.47 2.05
CA CYS A 48 -1.28 -15.61 2.19
C CYS A 48 -2.11 -15.57 0.91
N TRP A 49 -1.45 -15.33 -0.24
CA TRP A 49 -2.11 -15.29 -1.54
C TRP A 49 -2.81 -16.62 -1.85
N ARG A 50 -2.07 -17.74 -1.81
CA ARG A 50 -2.60 -19.06 -2.19
C ARG A 50 -3.72 -19.55 -1.27
N ARG A 51 -3.65 -19.25 0.03
CA ARG A 51 -4.59 -19.78 1.03
C ARG A 51 -5.79 -18.88 1.28
N SER A 52 -5.63 -17.56 1.14
CA SER A 52 -6.66 -16.60 1.58
C SER A 52 -7.26 -15.77 0.44
N PHE A 53 -6.48 -15.45 -0.60
CA PHE A 53 -6.93 -14.61 -1.71
C PHE A 53 -7.37 -15.44 -2.92
N LEU A 54 -6.50 -16.32 -3.43
CA LEU A 54 -6.77 -17.10 -4.64
C LEU A 54 -8.11 -17.86 -4.59
N PRO A 55 -8.48 -18.58 -3.51
CA PRO A 55 -9.75 -19.32 -3.47
C PRO A 55 -11.00 -18.42 -3.53
N LYS A 56 -10.88 -17.14 -3.15
CA LYS A 56 -11.97 -16.16 -3.19
C LYS A 56 -12.02 -15.40 -4.51
N LEU A 57 -10.86 -15.15 -5.11
CA LEU A 57 -10.73 -14.38 -6.35
C LEU A 57 -10.93 -15.24 -7.59
N GLU A 58 -10.59 -16.53 -7.55
CA GLU A 58 -10.75 -17.44 -8.68
C GLU A 58 -12.23 -17.58 -9.12
N PRO A 59 -13.21 -17.79 -8.22
CA PRO A 59 -14.63 -17.78 -8.62
C PRO A 59 -15.11 -16.46 -9.23
N ALA A 60 -14.45 -15.35 -8.89
CA ALA A 60 -14.74 -14.02 -9.45
C ALA A 60 -13.97 -13.74 -10.77
N GLY A 61 -13.19 -14.69 -11.28
CA GLY A 61 -12.36 -14.50 -12.48
C GLY A 61 -11.12 -13.62 -12.25
N LEU A 62 -10.73 -13.39 -11.00
CA LEU A 62 -9.66 -12.48 -10.57
C LEU A 62 -8.40 -13.22 -10.07
N ALA A 63 -8.23 -14.51 -10.42
CA ALA A 63 -7.06 -15.31 -10.01
C ALA A 63 -5.70 -14.70 -10.43
N TRP A 64 -5.69 -13.82 -11.44
CA TRP A 64 -4.52 -13.12 -11.93
C TRP A 64 -4.11 -11.90 -11.07
N ALA A 65 -5.00 -11.39 -10.20
CA ALA A 65 -4.86 -10.13 -9.49
C ALA A 65 -3.97 -10.21 -8.22
N ASN A 66 -2.73 -10.68 -8.35
CA ASN A 66 -1.80 -10.81 -7.23
C ASN A 66 -1.29 -9.47 -6.67
N PHE A 67 -0.50 -9.50 -5.58
CA PHE A 67 0.04 -8.28 -4.95
C PHE A 67 0.84 -7.36 -5.90
N GLN A 68 1.53 -7.91 -6.91
CA GLN A 68 2.25 -7.10 -7.90
C GLN A 68 1.27 -6.37 -8.82
N VAL A 69 0.17 -7.02 -9.21
CA VAL A 69 -0.91 -6.39 -9.97
C VAL A 69 -1.56 -5.29 -9.13
N MET A 70 -1.91 -5.56 -7.88
CA MET A 70 -2.46 -4.55 -6.96
C MET A 70 -1.56 -3.31 -6.85
N ARG A 71 -0.24 -3.52 -6.74
CA ARG A 71 0.75 -2.42 -6.73
C ARG A 71 0.73 -1.61 -8.04
N ARG A 72 0.62 -2.27 -9.20
CA ARG A 72 0.52 -1.59 -10.51
C ARG A 72 -0.80 -0.83 -10.63
N THR A 73 -1.91 -1.43 -10.22
CA THR A 73 -3.24 -0.80 -10.21
C THR A 73 -3.24 0.47 -9.35
N HIS A 74 -2.64 0.43 -8.14
CA HIS A 74 -2.50 1.62 -7.30
C HIS A 74 -1.75 2.74 -8.02
N SER A 75 -0.65 2.44 -8.72
CA SER A 75 0.09 3.42 -9.51
C SER A 75 -0.70 3.95 -10.71
N SER A 76 -1.46 3.09 -11.40
CA SER A 76 -2.27 3.49 -12.56
C SER A 76 -3.42 4.40 -12.13
N LEU A 77 -4.13 4.06 -11.05
CA LEU A 77 -5.23 4.88 -10.53
C LEU A 77 -4.74 6.25 -10.05
N LEU A 78 -3.60 6.33 -9.35
CA LEU A 78 -3.00 7.63 -9.01
C LEU A 78 -2.68 8.47 -10.25
N LYS A 79 -2.24 7.83 -11.35
CA LYS A 79 -2.01 8.53 -12.62
C LYS A 79 -3.32 9.04 -13.23
N GLU A 80 -4.36 8.23 -13.23
CA GLU A 80 -5.69 8.60 -13.75
C GLU A 80 -6.33 9.74 -12.96
N LEU A 81 -6.09 9.79 -11.64
CA LEU A 81 -6.51 10.89 -10.76
C LEU A 81 -5.69 12.18 -10.94
N GLY A 82 -4.76 12.23 -11.90
CA GLY A 82 -3.94 13.41 -12.15
C GLY A 82 -2.89 13.70 -11.06
N VAL A 83 -2.57 12.72 -10.21
CA VAL A 83 -1.52 12.88 -9.19
C VAL A 83 -0.17 13.08 -9.87
N ASP A 84 0.51 14.13 -9.43
CA ASP A 84 1.81 14.55 -9.93
C ASP A 84 2.82 13.37 -9.97
N PRO A 85 3.61 13.22 -11.05
CA PRO A 85 4.55 12.11 -11.19
C PRO A 85 5.57 11.98 -10.06
N HIS A 86 6.03 13.09 -9.47
CA HIS A 86 6.97 13.09 -8.36
C HIS A 86 6.29 12.57 -7.08
N VAL A 87 5.10 13.07 -6.77
CA VAL A 87 4.30 12.60 -5.62
C VAL A 87 4.00 11.11 -5.72
N ARG A 88 3.59 10.64 -6.90
CA ARG A 88 3.32 9.22 -7.17
C ARG A 88 4.58 8.37 -7.01
N ALA A 89 5.72 8.81 -7.53
CA ALA A 89 6.95 8.05 -7.44
C ALA A 89 7.50 7.96 -6.02
N GLU A 90 7.47 9.05 -5.26
CA GLU A 90 7.85 9.05 -3.85
C GLU A 90 6.95 8.14 -3.02
N GLN A 91 5.64 8.14 -3.27
CA GLN A 91 4.68 7.22 -2.63
C GLN A 91 4.97 5.75 -2.98
N MET A 92 5.27 5.46 -4.24
CA MET A 92 5.53 4.10 -4.73
C MET A 92 6.95 3.58 -4.41
N GLY A 93 7.85 4.46 -3.97
CA GLY A 93 9.26 4.16 -3.75
C GLY A 93 10.07 4.00 -5.04
N HIS A 94 9.66 4.66 -6.13
CA HIS A 94 10.40 4.73 -7.38
C HIS A 94 11.30 5.97 -7.40
N THR A 95 12.51 5.85 -7.95
CA THR A 95 13.29 7.03 -8.33
C THR A 95 12.69 7.59 -9.62
N VAL A 96 12.31 8.86 -9.64
CA VAL A 96 12.05 9.57 -10.90
C VAL A 96 13.41 10.00 -11.42
N ASP A 97 13.86 9.41 -12.51
CA ASP A 97 15.05 9.90 -13.23
C ASP A 97 14.57 10.98 -14.19
N VAL A 98 14.40 12.20 -13.68
CA VAL A 98 14.12 13.38 -14.50
C VAL A 98 14.95 14.54 -13.94
N ASN A 99 16.00 14.87 -14.69
CA ASN A 99 16.69 16.15 -14.63
C ASN A 99 15.69 17.27 -14.96
N GLU A 100 15.00 17.81 -13.97
CA GLU A 100 14.49 19.19 -14.04
C GLU A 100 14.12 19.71 -12.64
N ASN A 101 15.02 20.55 -12.13
CA ASN A 101 14.83 21.69 -11.25
C ASN A 101 13.81 21.68 -10.08
N VAL A 102 14.39 21.90 -8.88
CA VAL A 102 13.87 22.68 -7.74
C VAL A 102 12.90 21.97 -6.77
N TYR A 103 13.47 21.55 -5.65
CA TYR A 103 12.90 21.48 -4.29
C TYR A 103 11.39 21.22 -4.15
N THR A 104 11.02 19.97 -3.87
CA THR A 104 10.24 19.68 -2.65
C THR A 104 10.34 18.19 -2.36
N ILE A 105 10.91 17.79 -1.21
CA ILE A 105 10.48 16.55 -0.59
C ILE A 105 8.96 16.70 -0.48
N THR A 106 8.18 15.89 -1.19
CA THR A 106 6.74 16.07 -1.17
C THR A 106 6.28 15.93 0.27
N SER A 107 5.58 16.94 0.79
CA SER A 107 5.05 16.88 2.14
C SER A 107 4.21 15.61 2.28
N ILE A 108 4.29 14.97 3.45
CA ILE A 108 3.47 13.78 3.72
C ILE A 108 1.98 14.07 3.51
N ASN A 109 1.58 15.33 3.69
CA ASN A 109 0.22 15.83 3.46
C ASN A 109 -0.21 15.71 2.00
N ARG A 110 0.61 16.14 1.03
CA ARG A 110 0.29 15.98 -0.40
C ARG A 110 0.18 14.51 -0.82
N ARG A 111 1.02 13.64 -0.25
CA ARG A 111 0.89 12.19 -0.45
C ARG A 111 -0.38 11.64 0.18
N LYS A 112 -0.77 12.16 1.36
CA LYS A 112 -2.03 11.81 2.05
C LYS A 112 -3.26 12.23 1.25
N GLU A 113 -3.27 13.45 0.71
CA GLU A 113 -4.31 13.94 -0.20
C GLU A 113 -4.47 13.02 -1.41
N ALA A 114 -3.36 12.61 -2.03
CA ALA A 114 -3.38 11.70 -3.17
C ALA A 114 -3.96 10.31 -2.83
N VAL A 115 -3.58 9.71 -1.69
CA VAL A 115 -4.12 8.39 -1.30
C VAL A 115 -5.55 8.48 -0.77
N ASN A 116 -5.97 9.60 -0.19
CA ASN A 116 -7.37 9.85 0.16
C ASN A 116 -8.24 9.96 -1.10
N ALA A 117 -7.81 10.75 -2.10
CA ALA A 117 -8.53 10.84 -3.36
C ALA A 117 -8.65 9.48 -4.06
N LEU A 118 -7.63 8.62 -3.94
CA LEU A 118 -7.69 7.24 -4.41
C LEU A 118 -8.70 6.40 -3.65
N GLU A 119 -8.71 6.49 -2.31
CA GLU A 119 -9.67 5.79 -1.45
C GLU A 119 -11.12 6.19 -1.77
N ASP A 120 -11.38 7.49 -1.93
CA ASP A 120 -12.69 8.02 -2.31
C ASP A 120 -13.12 7.50 -3.70
N ALA A 121 -12.19 7.40 -4.66
CA ALA A 121 -12.48 6.93 -6.01
C ALA A 121 -12.81 5.43 -6.10
N ILE A 122 -12.31 4.61 -5.16
CA ILE A 122 -12.60 3.17 -5.11
C ILE A 122 -13.79 2.82 -4.20
N GLY A 123 -14.41 3.81 -3.56
CA GLY A 123 -15.64 3.65 -2.77
C GLY A 123 -15.45 2.85 -1.48
N ALA A 124 -14.30 3.01 -0.82
CA ALA A 124 -14.01 2.40 0.48
C ALA A 124 -14.72 3.11 1.64
#